data_AF-A0A659V4A8-F1
#
_entry.id   AF-A0A659V4A8-F1
#
_cell.length_a   1.000
_cell.length_b   1.000
_cell.length_c   1.000
_cell.angle_alpha   90.00
_cell.angle_beta   90.00
_cell.angle_gamma   90.00
#
_symmetry.space_group_name_H-M   'P 1'
#
loop_
_entity.id
_entity.type
_entity.pdbx_description
1 polymer ?
#
loop_
_entity_poly.entity_id
_entity_poly.type
_entity_poly.pdbx_seq_one_letter_code
_entity_poly.pdbx_strand_id
1 'polypeptide(L)' 'MTLADDIEMVRGHVSLGRRHIAQQRERVAVLERLELPTDKALELLDLFESMQDLHEVHLSRLLAKAEDRKAAKMPPHIC' A
#
# COMPACT_ATOMS: atom_id res chain seq x y z
N MET A 1 -13.31 15.24 -2.34
CA MET A 1 -11.84 15.11 -2.42
C MET A 1 -11.46 15.08 -3.89
N THR A 2 -10.31 15.66 -4.23
CA THR A 2 -9.77 15.66 -5.60
C THR A 2 -8.99 14.38 -5.86
N LEU A 3 -8.71 14.08 -7.13
CA LEU A 3 -7.84 12.94 -7.49
C LEU A 3 -6.43 13.05 -6.86
N ALA A 4 -5.93 14.28 -6.66
CA ALA A 4 -4.65 14.50 -6.00
C ALA A 4 -4.74 14.14 -4.50
N ASP A 5 -5.81 14.57 -3.83
CA ASP A 5 -6.06 14.26 -2.41
C ASP A 5 -6.17 12.74 -2.20
N ASP A 6 -6.89 12.04 -3.10
CA ASP A 6 -7.05 10.58 -3.03
C ASP A 6 -5.69 9.87 -3.20
N ILE A 7 -4.85 10.32 -4.13
CA ILE A 7 -3.50 9.76 -4.33
C ILE A 7 -2.63 9.99 -3.09
N GLU A 8 -2.67 11.19 -2.51
CA GLU A 8 -1.90 11.52 -1.31
C GLU A 8 -2.31 10.64 -0.13
N MET A 9 -3.62 10.49 0.10
CA MET A 9 -4.17 9.64 1.15
C MET A 9 -3.70 8.19 1.01
N VAL A 10 -3.83 7.61 -0.19
CA VAL A 10 -3.46 6.20 -0.42
C VAL A 10 -1.94 6.01 -0.32
N ARG A 11 -1.12 6.97 -0.75
CA ARG A 11 0.34 6.94 -0.51
C ARG A 11 0.67 6.89 0.98
N GLY A 12 -0.07 7.65 1.79
CA GLY A 12 0.01 7.59 3.25
C GLY A 12 -0.28 6.20 3.78
N HIS A 13 -1.39 5.58 3.35
CA HIS A 13 -1.76 4.22 3.75
C HIS A 13 -0.73 3.17 3.34
N VAL A 14 -0.24 3.21 2.09
CA VAL A 14 0.82 2.31 1.60
C VAL A 14 2.09 2.44 2.44
N SER A 15 2.49 3.67 2.78
CA SER A 15 3.70 3.92 3.58
C SER A 15 3.54 3.44 5.02
N LEU A 16 2.38 3.67 5.62
CA LEU A 16 2.05 3.21 6.97
C LEU A 16 1.97 1.69 7.04
N GLY A 17 1.29 1.05 6.08
CA GLY A 17 1.13 -0.40 6.01
C GLY A 17 2.48 -1.12 5.89
N ARG A 18 3.38 -0.65 5.02
CA ARG A 18 4.77 -1.18 4.92
C ARG A 18 5.50 -1.14 6.26
N ARG A 19 5.39 -0.05 7.01
CA ARG A 19 6.01 0.09 8.33
C ARG A 19 5.41 -0.91 9.33
N HIS A 20 4.09 -1.04 9.36
CA HIS A 20 3.43 -1.98 10.25
C HIS A 20 3.78 -3.43 9.93
N ILE A 21 3.77 -3.82 8.66
CA ILE A 21 4.16 -5.17 8.23
C ILE A 21 5.60 -5.49 8.66
N ALA A 22 6.55 -4.56 8.45
CA ALA A 22 7.92 -4.75 8.89
C ALA A 22 8.03 -4.97 10.42
N GLN A 23 7.31 -4.18 11.21
CA GLN A 23 7.26 -4.33 12.67
C GLN A 23 6.60 -5.65 13.11
N GLN A 24 5.54 -6.09 12.43
CA GLN A 24 4.88 -7.36 12.75
C GLN A 24 5.76 -8.55 12.42
N ARG A 25 6.47 -8.52 11.28
CA ARG A 25 7.47 -9.54 10.93
C ARG A 25 8.59 -9.62 11.98
N GLU A 26 9.07 -8.49 12.46
CA GLU A 26 10.06 -8.46 13.54
C GLU A 26 9.51 -9.08 14.84
N ARG A 27 8.26 -8.76 15.21
CA ARG A 27 7.60 -9.34 16.39
C ARG A 27 7.40 -10.84 16.28
N VAL A 28 6.97 -11.33 15.10
CA VAL A 28 6.87 -12.78 14.83
C VAL A 28 8.23 -13.43 15.04
N ALA A 29 9.31 -12.88 14.45
CA ALA A 29 10.65 -13.42 14.62
C ALA A 29 11.13 -13.42 16.10
N VAL A 30 10.72 -12.44 16.91
CA VAL A 30 10.98 -12.44 18.36
C VAL A 30 10.25 -13.59 19.06
N LEU A 31 8.97 -13.79 18.76
CA LEU A 31 8.17 -14.87 19.34
C LEU A 31 8.75 -16.25 18.98
N GLU A 32 9.14 -16.45 17.72
CA GLU A 32 9.78 -17.69 17.25
C GLU A 32 11.07 -17.98 18.02
N ARG A 33 11.94 -16.99 18.20
CA ARG A 33 13.19 -17.14 18.97
C ARG A 33 12.97 -17.48 20.45
N LEU A 34 11.84 -17.07 21.00
CA LEU A 34 11.44 -17.36 22.38
C LEU A 34 10.60 -18.65 22.50
N GLU A 35 10.40 -19.37 21.40
CA GLU A 35 9.57 -20.57 21.33
C GLU A 35 8.13 -20.32 21.84
N LEU A 36 7.64 -19.09 21.64
CA LEU A 36 6.28 -18.68 21.99
C LEU A 36 5.31 -18.92 20.83
N PRO A 37 4.01 -19.15 21.09
CA PRO A 37 3.02 -19.36 20.03
C PRO A 37 2.93 -18.17 19.06
N THR A 38 2.95 -18.46 17.76
CA THR A 38 2.93 -17.46 16.68
C THR A 38 1.69 -17.49 15.80
N ASP A 39 0.83 -18.51 15.92
CA ASP A 39 -0.30 -18.75 15.00
C ASP A 39 -1.16 -17.48 14.76
N LYS A 40 -1.61 -16.83 15.84
CA LYS A 40 -2.41 -15.60 15.75
C LYS A 40 -1.65 -14.40 15.22
N ALA A 41 -0.34 -14.34 15.47
CA ALA A 41 0.50 -13.25 14.97
C ALA A 41 0.71 -13.38 13.46
N LEU A 42 0.84 -14.62 12.97
CA LEU A 42 0.92 -14.95 11.55
C LEU A 42 -0.42 -14.67 10.84
N GLU A 43 -1.55 -15.13 11.40
CA GLU A 43 -2.88 -14.83 10.85
C GLU A 43 -3.14 -13.32 10.71
N LEU A 44 -2.73 -12.54 11.72
CA LEU A 44 -2.86 -11.08 11.67
C LEU A 44 -1.90 -10.45 10.64
N LEU A 45 -0.69 -10.97 10.53
CA LEU A 45 0.29 -10.50 9.54
C LEU A 45 -0.23 -10.73 8.12
N ASP A 46 -0.79 -11.90 7.83
CA ASP A 46 -1.38 -12.23 6.52
C ASP A 46 -2.51 -11.26 6.14
N LEU A 47 -3.35 -10.86 7.11
CA LEU A 47 -4.39 -9.87 6.89
C LEU A 47 -3.81 -8.49 6.55
N PHE A 48 -2.75 -8.06 7.24
CA PHE A 48 -2.09 -6.79 6.93
C PHE A 48 -1.42 -6.81 5.56
N GLU A 49 -0.78 -7.92 5.18
CA GLU A 49 -0.15 -8.09 3.87
C GLU A 49 -1.21 -8.07 2.75
N SER A 50 -2.33 -8.78 2.93
CA SER A 50 -3.45 -8.76 1.98
C SER A 50 -4.05 -7.35 1.82
N MET A 51 -4.20 -6.60 2.92
CA MET A 51 -4.70 -5.23 2.88
C MET A 51 -3.69 -4.27 2.21
N GLN A 52 -2.39 -4.49 2.41
CA GLN A 52 -1.34 -3.73 1.75
C GLN A 52 -1.38 -3.91 0.23
N ASP A 53 -1.55 -5.15 -0.25
CA ASP A 53 -1.68 -5.44 -1.69
C ASP A 53 -2.86 -4.67 -2.31
N LEU A 54 -4.00 -4.63 -1.63
CA LEU A 54 -5.16 -3.86 -2.07
C LEU A 54 -4.87 -2.36 -2.14
N HIS A 55 -4.14 -1.80 -1.16
CA HIS A 55 -3.73 -0.40 -1.20
C HIS A 55 -2.77 -0.09 -2.36
N GLU A 56 -1.83 -0.99 -2.65
CA GLU A 56 -0.87 -0.81 -3.75
C GLU A 56 -1.55 -0.90 -5.13
N VAL A 57 -2.49 -1.84 -5.30
CA VAL A 57 -3.35 -1.90 -6.49
C VAL A 57 -4.19 -0.64 -6.62
N HIS A 58 -4.78 -0.17 -5.52
CA HIS A 58 -5.59 1.04 -5.53
C HIS A 58 -4.76 2.27 -5.94
N LEU A 59 -3.57 2.44 -5.36
CA LEU A 59 -2.65 3.53 -5.72
C LEU A 59 -2.29 3.49 -7.20
N SER A 60 -1.96 2.31 -7.72
CA SER A 60 -1.60 2.12 -9.14
C SER A 60 -2.72 2.58 -10.07
N ARG A 61 -3.98 2.26 -9.74
CA ARG A 61 -5.15 2.70 -10.52
C ARG A 61 -5.36 4.21 -10.47
N LEU A 62 -5.14 4.85 -9.32
CA LEU A 62 -5.26 6.30 -9.20
C LEU A 62 -4.16 7.03 -9.99
N LEU A 63 -2.93 6.52 -9.96
CA LEU A 63 -1.82 7.07 -10.73
C LEU A 63 -2.06 6.97 -12.24
N ALA A 64 -2.52 5.80 -12.73
CA ALA A 64 -2.89 5.64 -14.13
C ALA A 64 -3.95 6.66 -14.57
N LYS A 65 -5.02 6.83 -13.76
CA LYS A 65 -6.07 7.82 -14.01
C LYS A 65 -5.54 9.26 -14.03
N ALA A 66 -4.52 9.58 -13.24
CA ALA A 66 -3.91 10.90 -13.24
C ALA A 66 -3.10 11.17 -14.52
N GLU A 67 -2.34 10.17 -14.98
CA GLU A 67 -1.60 10.26 -16.25
C GLU A 67 -2.55 10.39 -17.45
N ASP A 68 -3.63 9.61 -17.51
CA ASP A 68 -4.64 9.71 -18.57
C ASP A 68 -5.23 11.13 -18.64
N ARG A 69 -5.55 11.72 -17.49
CA ARG A 69 -6.07 13.10 -17.40
C ARG A 69 -5.04 14.15 -17.81
N LYS A 70 -3.76 13.90 -17.57
CA LYS A 70 -2.67 14.78 -17.98
C LYS A 70 -2.48 14.71 -19.50
N ALA A 71 -2.48 13.51 -20.07
CA ALA A 71 -2.42 13.30 -21.52
C ALA A 71 -3.60 13.95 -22.25
N ALA A 72 -4.82 13.81 -21.73
CA ALA A 72 -6.01 14.44 -22.29
C ALA A 72 -6.01 15.99 -22.23
N LYS A 73 -5.19 16.58 -21.35
CA LYS A 73 -5.03 18.04 -21.22
C LYS A 73 -3.89 18.61 -22.07
N MET A 74 -3.01 17.77 -22.62
CA MET A 74 -1.96 18.20 -23.55
C MET A 74 -2.54 18.30 -24.97
N PRO A 75 -2.47 19.46 -25.65
CA PRO A 75 -2.89 19.55 -27.04
C PRO A 75 -2.01 18.64 -27.91
N PRO A 76 -2.54 18.04 -28.99
CA PRO A 76 -1.71 17.29 -29.92
C PRO A 76 -0.65 18.23 -30.48
N HIS A 77 0.63 17.89 -30.32
CA HIS A 77 1.70 18.52 -31.09
C HIS A 77 1.47 18.15 -32.56
N ILE A 78 0.87 19.08 -33.30
CA ILE A 78 0.75 18.99 -34.76
C ILE A 78 2.14 19.35 -35.30
N CYS A 79 2.86 18.36 -35.82
CA CYS A 79 4.04 18.55 -36.66
C CYS A 79 3.63 19.04 -38.04
#